data_AF-A0A1L8R4F8-F1
#
_entry.id   AF-A0A1L8R4F8-F1
#
_cell.length_a   1.000
_cell.length_b   1.000
_cell.length_c   1.000
_cell.angle_alpha   90.00
_cell.angle_beta   90.00
_cell.angle_gamma   90.00
#
_symmetry.space_group_name_H-M   'P 1'
#
loop_
_entity.id
_entity.type
_entity.pdbx_description
1 polymer ?
#
loop_
_entity_poly.entity_id
_entity_poly.type
_entity_poly.pdbx_seq_one_letter_code
_entity_poly.pdbx_strand_id
1 'polypeptide(L)'
;MINEKFKWYVLLMVAIGLFATNLFMQNLLINLVVIVLAGFIYHYGSPILFKEYNERQKQKLQASQEIREATREVLSSGKLFKK
;
A
#
# COMPACT_ATOMS: atom_id res chain seq x y z
N MET A 1 14.82 -11.03 -21.02
CA MET A 1 14.91 -10.40 -19.68
C MET A 1 13.55 -10.49 -19.01
N ILE A 2 13.40 -11.37 -18.01
CA ILE A 2 12.16 -11.43 -17.22
C ILE A 2 12.04 -10.12 -16.44
N ASN A 3 11.02 -9.32 -16.77
CA ASN A 3 10.76 -8.03 -16.15
C ASN A 3 10.69 -8.22 -14.61
N GLU A 4 11.41 -7.43 -13.82
CA GLU A 4 11.47 -7.62 -12.36
C GLU A 4 10.08 -7.58 -11.71
N LYS A 5 9.18 -6.75 -12.25
CA LYS A 5 7.76 -6.72 -11.88
C LYS A 5 7.06 -8.07 -12.06
N PHE A 6 7.37 -8.80 -13.13
CA PHE A 6 6.75 -10.10 -13.42
C PHE A 6 7.10 -11.14 -12.36
N LYS A 7 8.34 -11.13 -11.84
CA LYS A 7 8.74 -12.02 -10.74
C LYS A 7 7.87 -11.80 -9.49
N TRP A 8 7.64 -10.54 -9.14
CA TRP A 8 6.80 -10.19 -7.99
C TRP A 8 5.32 -10.51 -8.23
N TYR A 9 4.81 -10.37 -9.45
CA TYR A 9 3.44 -10.78 -9.78
C TYR A 9 3.26 -12.29 -9.65
N VAL A 10 4.22 -13.09 -10.15
CA VAL A 10 4.21 -14.55 -10.01
C VAL A 10 4.27 -14.93 -8.52
N LEU A 11 5.15 -14.29 -7.75
CA LEU A 11 5.29 -14.56 -6.32
C LEU A 11 4.02 -14.20 -5.53
N LEU A 12 3.36 -13.09 -5.88
CA LEU A 12 2.07 -12.69 -5.33
C LEU A 12 1.00 -13.74 -5.64
N MET A 13 0.94 -14.23 -6.88
CA MET A 13 -0.02 -15.25 -7.31
C MET A 13 0.19 -16.57 -6.54
N VAL A 14 1.45 -16.99 -6.41
CA VAL A 14 1.82 -18.18 -5.62
C VAL A 14 1.41 -18.02 -4.16
N ALA A 15 1.66 -16.86 -3.55
CA ALA A 15 1.28 -16.61 -2.16
C ALA A 15 -0.25 -16.68 -1.95
N ILE A 16 -1.04 -16.14 -2.89
CA ILE A 16 -2.51 -16.22 -2.86
C ILE A 16 -2.98 -17.68 -2.98
N GLY A 17 -2.36 -18.46 -3.89
CA GLY A 17 -2.66 -19.88 -4.04
C GLY A 17 -2.33 -20.69 -2.78
N LEU A 18 -1.17 -20.44 -2.16
CA LEU A 18 -0.78 -21.06 -0.89
C LEU A 18 -1.73 -20.68 0.26
N PHE A 19 -2.20 -19.44 0.30
CA PHE A 19 -3.15 -19.00 1.30
C PHE A 19 -4.50 -19.72 1.13
N ALA A 20 -5.04 -19.75 -0.10
CA ALA A 20 -6.31 -20.41 -0.38
C ALA A 20 -6.29 -21.92 -0.07
N THR A 21 -5.19 -22.59 -0.43
CA THR A 21 -5.02 -24.04 -0.15
C THR A 21 -4.87 -24.32 1.34
N ASN A 22 -4.13 -23.50 2.08
CA ASN A 22 -3.98 -23.65 3.53
C ASN A 22 -5.25 -23.35 4.32
N LEU A 23 -6.11 -22.47 3.81
CA LEU A 23 -7.40 -22.18 4.43
C LEU A 23 -8.23 -23.47 4.62
N PHE A 24 -8.11 -24.42 3.69
CA PHE A 24 -8.83 -25.68 3.73
C PHE A 24 -8.18 -26.73 4.66
N MET A 25 -6.85 -26.74 4.77
CA MET A 25 -6.10 -27.70 5.60
C MET A 25 -6.11 -27.38 7.10
N GLN A 26 -6.53 -26.18 7.52
CA GLN A 26 -6.54 -25.71 8.92
C GLN A 26 -5.21 -25.86 9.66
N ASN A 27 -4.09 -25.93 8.95
CA ASN A 27 -2.77 -26.12 9.56
C ASN A 27 -2.20 -24.77 10.03
N LEU A 28 -2.27 -24.53 11.34
CA LEU A 28 -1.87 -23.26 11.96
C LEU A 28 -0.40 -22.89 11.70
N LEU A 29 0.51 -23.86 11.67
CA LEU A 29 1.93 -23.60 11.42
C LEU A 29 2.17 -23.09 10.00
N ILE A 30 1.50 -23.68 9.01
CA ILE A 30 1.66 -23.28 7.62
C ILE A 30 0.99 -21.92 7.37
N ASN A 31 -0.15 -21.66 8.00
CA ASN A 31 -0.78 -20.34 7.96
C ASN A 31 0.16 -19.23 8.47
N LEU A 32 0.92 -19.50 9.54
CA LEU A 32 1.88 -18.54 10.07
C LEU A 32 3.01 -18.23 9.06
N VAL A 33 3.53 -19.27 8.38
CA VAL A 33 4.52 -19.10 7.31
C VAL A 33 3.95 -18.28 6.14
N VAL A 34 2.70 -18.52 5.74
CA VAL A 34 2.05 -17.76 4.67
C VAL A 34 1.87 -16.30 5.05
N ILE A 35 1.52 -15.99 6.31
CA ILE A 35 1.42 -14.62 6.81
C ILE A 35 2.78 -13.92 6.74
N VAL A 36 3.86 -14.58 7.18
CA VAL A 36 5.22 -14.03 7.10
C VAL A 36 5.62 -13.77 5.65
N LEU A 37 5.33 -14.72 4.75
CA LEU A 37 5.60 -14.58 3.32
C LEU A 37 4.82 -13.42 2.71
N ALA A 38 3.54 -13.26 3.06
CA ALA A 38 2.71 -12.15 2.61
C ALA A 38 3.26 -10.80 3.11
N GLY A 39 3.70 -10.73 4.36
CA GLY A 39 4.38 -9.56 4.91
C GLY A 39 5.67 -9.20 4.17
N PHE A 40 6.46 -10.21 3.79
CA PHE A 40 7.66 -10.02 2.99
C PHE A 40 7.34 -9.48 1.59
N ILE A 41 6.36 -10.06 0.90
CA ILE A 41 5.91 -9.57 -0.42
C ILE A 41 5.34 -8.15 -0.31
N TYR A 42 4.62 -7.84 0.76
CA TYR A 42 4.13 -6.49 1.01
C TYR A 42 5.28 -5.49 1.17
N HIS A 43 6.31 -5.81 1.96
CA HIS A 43 7.42 -4.88 2.18
C HIS A 43 8.30 -4.68 0.94
N TYR A 44 8.69 -5.76 0.26
CA TYR A 44 9.67 -5.72 -0.83
C TYR A 44 9.05 -5.71 -2.23
N GLY A 45 7.91 -6.38 -2.41
CA GLY A 45 7.20 -6.45 -3.68
C GLY A 45 6.30 -5.24 -3.92
N SER A 46 5.67 -4.68 -2.88
CA SER A 46 4.75 -3.55 -3.05
C SER A 46 5.39 -2.31 -3.70
N PRO A 47 6.63 -1.90 -3.35
CA PRO A 47 7.27 -0.76 -4.00
C PRO A 47 7.52 -0.97 -5.50
N ILE A 48 7.67 -2.23 -5.92
CA ILE A 48 8.01 -2.61 -7.30
C ILE A 48 6.72 -2.83 -8.12
N LEU A 49 5.73 -3.50 -7.54
CA LEU A 49 4.43 -3.79 -8.14
C LEU A 49 3.57 -2.53 -8.25
N PHE A 50 3.49 -1.75 -7.17
CA PHE A 50 2.55 -0.64 -7.03
C PHE A 50 3.23 0.74 -7.09
N LYS A 51 4.46 0.83 -7.64
CA LYS A 51 5.20 2.10 -7.75
C LYS A 51 4.33 3.26 -8.26
N GLU A 52 3.70 3.05 -9.41
CA GLU A 52 2.90 4.08 -10.09
C GLU A 52 1.62 4.41 -9.32
N TYR A 53 0.99 3.42 -8.68
CA TYR A 53 -0.17 3.63 -7.83
C TYR A 53 0.20 4.46 -6.59
N ASN A 54 1.30 4.11 -5.94
CA ASN A 54 1.80 4.81 -4.74
C ASN A 54 2.20 6.25 -5.05
N GLU A 55 2.79 6.51 -6.22
CA GLU A 55 3.11 7.86 -6.68
C GLU A 55 1.83 8.72 -6.84
N ARG A 56 0.79 8.17 -7.48
CA ARG A 56 -0.52 8.86 -7.59
C ARG A 56 -1.16 9.10 -6.23
N GLN A 57 -1.01 8.17 -5.30
CA GLN A 57 -1.55 8.32 -3.95
C GLN A 57 -0.80 9.39 -3.14
N LYS A 58 0.52 9.45 -3.26
CA LYS A 58 1.35 10.51 -2.65
C LYS A 58 0.95 11.90 -3.15
N GLN A 59 0.73 12.06 -4.45
CA GLN A 59 0.27 13.34 -5.02
C GLN A 59 -1.07 13.77 -4.44
N LYS A 60 -2.03 12.84 -4.29
CA LYS A 60 -3.32 13.13 -3.65
C LYS A 60 -3.18 13.54 -2.18
N LEU A 61 -2.27 12.89 -1.46
CA LEU A 61 -1.98 13.24 -0.07
C LEU A 61 -1.36 14.63 0.04
N GLN A 62 -0.41 14.97 -0.82
CA GLN A 62 0.22 16.29 -0.86
C GLN A 62 -0.80 17.39 -1.16
N ALA A 63 -1.63 17.21 -2.19
CA ALA A 63 -2.69 18.15 -2.51
C ALA A 63 -3.68 18.35 -1.33
N SER A 64 -4.01 17.27 -0.62
CA SER A 64 -4.89 17.34 0.57
C SER A 64 -4.21 18.06 1.74
N GLN A 65 -2.90 17.89 1.91
CA GLN A 65 -2.11 18.58 2.94
C GLN A 65 -2.03 20.07 2.64
N GLU A 66 -1.73 20.46 1.39
CA GLU A 66 -1.69 21.86 0.96
C GLU A 66 -3.02 22.58 1.20
N ILE A 67 -4.14 21.95 0.84
CA ILE A 67 -5.49 22.49 1.09
C ILE A 67 -5.74 22.66 2.60
N ARG A 68 -5.34 21.67 3.40
CA ARG A 68 -5.52 21.70 4.86
C ARG A 68 -4.68 22.80 5.51
N GLU A 69 -3.45 22.99 5.05
CA GLU A 69 -2.56 24.05 5.52
C GLU A 69 -3.10 25.44 5.14
N ALA A 70 -3.51 25.63 3.88
CA ALA A 70 -4.14 26.88 3.44
C ALA A 70 -5.43 27.19 4.23
N THR A 71 -6.26 26.18 4.48
CA THR A 71 -7.47 26.32 5.30
C THR A 71 -7.13 26.72 6.73
N ARG A 72 -6.09 26.11 7.32
CA ARG A 72 -5.62 26.44 8.67
C ARG A 72 -5.04 27.86 8.74
N GLU A 73 -4.31 28.30 7.73
CA GLU A 73 -3.76 29.65 7.64
C GLU A 73 -4.88 30.71 7.52
N VAL A 74 -5.89 30.44 6.69
CA VAL A 74 -7.07 31.32 6.55
C VAL A 74 -7.89 31.38 7.84
N LEU A 75 -8.09 30.25 8.53
CA LEU A 75 -8.76 30.21 9.84
C LEU A 75 -7.97 30.95 10.92
N SER A 76 -6.65 30.73 10.98
CA SER A 76 -5.78 31.32 12.01
C SER A 76 -5.47 32.81 11.80
N SER A 77 -5.47 33.29 10.56
CA SER A 77 -5.20 34.70 10.23
C SER A 77 -6.34 35.65 10.56
N GLY A 78 -7.50 35.15 11.03
CA GLY A 78 -8.66 35.97 11.36
C GLY A 78 -9.29 36.69 10.15
N LYS A 79 -8.78 36.46 8.92
CA LYS A 79 -9.29 37.08 7.68
C LYS A 79 -10.75 36.74 7.39
N LEU A 80 -11.26 35.63 7.93
CA LEU A 80 -12.68 35.24 7.83
C LEU A 80 -13.62 36.15 8.66
N PHE A 81 -13.11 36.84 9.67
CA PHE A 81 -13.92 37.69 10.57
C PHE A 81 -13.83 39.18 10.25
N LYS A 82 -12.99 39.59 9.29
CA LYS A 82 -12.89 40.97 8.84
C LYS A 82 -13.90 41.21 7.73
N LYS A 83 -15.17 41.46 8.12
CA LYS A 83 -16.23 41.94 7.24
C LYS A 83 -16.19 43.46 7.17
#